data_AF-A0A6V8DQS4-F1
#
_entry.id   AF-A0A6V8DQS4-F1
#
_cell.length_a   1.000
_cell.length_b   1.000
_cell.length_c   1.000
_cell.angle_alpha   90.00
_cell.angle_beta   90.00
_cell.angle_gamma   90.00
#
_symmetry.space_group_name_H-M   'P 1'
#
loop_
_entity.id
_entity.type
_entity.pdbx_description
1 polymer ?
#
loop_
_entity_poly.entity_id
_entity_poly.type
_entity_poly.pdbx_seq_one_letter_code
_entity_poly.pdbx_strand_id
1 'polypeptide(L)'
;ALRQVRSNFEAPPGFNPIKLAGMAGLTGMKAELIEPISMKSPEDWKEIVKQLQDWGEVPPPDSVTKLTTENSERGIVAVIEADEDWVAEFLPWGSDGLLKVRSRNAPDGSDVPLGGYTWNGRDIVILRKAISKDENSEDSLVKKLQQDDLESCVRILGDAGKCLGKFHSSMRELRELPPDQKRWNSRNERIEGLLRAQFIWRAPYTKEQPCTVSLLDVRISDFSGDNLRIGAPRLSDALIPHESEKPAMRDLASLVHDLSRLHHREETNLQLKELRMALIEGWRETAPDEWASENAFYSHKGGMAIWEYEQCLMDVLEASSNQSGAPQPAVGTLLYVKMYQKRMFNNRTFAGLSFIAFFFGGSSLINQFPPSLTELIPTLAFFAVGYFCLKTYRGMSPSPEIPFSEV
;
A
#
# COMPACT_ATOMS: atom_id res chain seq x y z
N ALA A 1 14.90 14.73 -14.23
CA ALA A 1 14.38 14.38 -12.91
C ALA A 1 13.98 15.67 -12.20
N LEU A 2 13.56 15.57 -10.94
CA LEU A 2 13.66 16.69 -10.01
C LEU A 2 15.11 17.20 -9.99
N ARG A 3 15.30 18.50 -9.78
CA ARG A 3 16.63 19.11 -9.72
C ARG A 3 16.89 19.61 -8.31
N GLN A 4 18.14 19.48 -7.88
CA GLN A 4 18.57 20.09 -6.63
C GLN A 4 18.48 21.61 -6.75
N VAL A 5 17.85 22.23 -5.76
CA VAL A 5 17.71 23.67 -5.62
C VAL A 5 18.28 24.10 -4.27
N ARG A 6 18.51 25.41 -4.09
CA ARG A 6 18.97 25.94 -2.80
C ARG A 6 17.98 25.57 -1.71
N SER A 7 18.51 24.97 -0.65
CA SER A 7 17.76 24.52 0.50
C SER A 7 17.95 25.49 1.66
N ASN A 8 16.85 25.87 2.31
CA ASN A 8 16.87 26.48 3.64
C ASN A 8 16.47 25.46 4.71
N PHE A 9 16.34 24.18 4.33
CA PHE A 9 16.01 23.09 5.23
C PHE A 9 17.25 22.70 6.03
N GLU A 10 17.09 22.60 7.35
CA GLU A 10 18.14 22.21 8.26
C GLU A 10 18.29 20.69 8.27
N ALA A 11 19.52 20.21 8.42
CA ALA A 11 19.85 18.81 8.62
C ALA A 11 20.65 18.65 9.91
N PRO A 12 20.62 17.49 10.57
CA PRO A 12 21.50 17.23 11.70
C PRO A 12 22.97 17.29 11.28
N PRO A 13 23.90 17.59 12.21
CA PRO A 13 25.32 17.49 11.91
C PRO A 13 25.71 16.11 11.39
N GLY A 14 26.62 16.08 10.43
CA GLY A 14 26.96 14.86 9.69
C GLY A 14 26.07 14.59 8.49
N PHE A 15 25.04 15.42 8.21
CA PHE A 15 24.14 15.27 7.06
C PHE A 15 24.12 16.50 6.15
N ASN A 16 23.94 16.25 4.85
CA ASN A 16 23.69 17.27 3.84
C ASN A 16 22.19 17.44 3.61
N PRO A 17 21.63 18.66 3.75
CA PRO A 17 20.26 18.93 3.34
C PRO A 17 20.16 19.05 1.82
N ILE A 18 19.33 18.24 1.20
CA ILE A 18 19.09 18.22 -0.24
C ILE A 18 17.63 18.59 -0.49
N LYS A 19 17.40 19.67 -1.23
CA LYS A 19 16.06 20.06 -1.68
C LYS A 19 15.92 19.78 -3.16
N LEU A 20 14.98 18.93 -3.53
CA LEU A 20 14.66 18.62 -4.91
C LEU A 20 13.36 19.33 -5.31
N ALA A 21 13.36 19.93 -6.50
CA ALA A 21 12.17 20.55 -7.08
C ALA A 21 12.01 20.20 -8.56
N GLY A 22 10.77 19.96 -8.97
CA GLY A 22 10.43 19.72 -10.36
C GLY A 22 10.45 21.01 -11.19
N MET A 23 10.99 20.91 -12.40
CA MET A 23 11.00 22.01 -13.39
C MET A 23 10.00 21.71 -14.51
N ALA A 24 9.48 22.76 -15.15
CA ALA A 24 8.57 22.66 -16.30
C ALA A 24 7.36 21.74 -16.04
N GLY A 25 7.26 20.59 -16.71
CA GLY A 25 6.14 19.65 -16.57
C GLY A 25 5.97 19.06 -15.17
N LEU A 26 7.00 19.12 -14.32
CA LEU A 26 6.99 18.62 -12.93
C LEU A 26 6.80 19.75 -11.89
N THR A 27 6.43 20.96 -12.34
CA THR A 27 6.22 22.11 -11.45
C THR A 27 5.18 21.77 -10.39
N GLY A 28 5.57 21.82 -9.11
CA GLY A 28 4.74 21.46 -7.97
C GLY A 28 5.27 20.28 -7.17
N MET A 29 6.06 19.39 -7.78
CA MET A 29 6.75 18.30 -7.08
C MET A 29 7.96 18.84 -6.33
N LYS A 30 8.05 18.55 -5.03
CA LYS A 30 9.18 18.92 -4.17
C LYS A 30 9.43 17.82 -3.16
N ALA A 31 10.69 17.56 -2.86
CA ALA A 31 11.12 16.70 -1.77
C ALA A 31 12.25 17.39 -1.00
N GLU A 32 12.28 17.17 0.30
CA GLU A 32 13.36 17.56 1.19
C GLU A 32 13.97 16.28 1.75
N LEU A 33 15.28 16.16 1.59
CA LEU A 33 16.05 14.96 1.82
C LEU A 33 17.26 15.28 2.69
N ILE A 34 17.73 14.28 3.42
CA ILE A 34 18.99 14.29 4.16
C ILE A 34 19.82 13.08 3.75
N GLU A 35 21.11 13.29 3.53
CA GLU A 35 22.06 12.21 3.27
C GLU A 35 23.30 12.40 4.13
N PRO A 36 23.91 11.32 4.64
CA PRO A 36 25.15 11.44 5.41
C PRO A 36 26.29 12.02 4.55
N ILE A 37 27.11 12.89 5.15
CA ILE A 37 28.22 13.58 4.48
C ILE A 37 29.35 12.61 4.11
N SER A 38 29.68 11.69 5.02
CA SER A 38 30.72 10.67 4.89
C SER A 38 30.32 9.44 5.68
N MET A 39 30.60 8.25 5.15
CA MET A 39 30.32 6.95 5.77
C MET A 39 31.44 5.96 5.40
N LYS A 40 32.70 6.36 5.59
CA LYS A 40 33.87 5.57 5.17
C LYS A 40 34.60 4.93 6.35
N SER A 41 34.38 5.43 7.55
CA SER A 41 35.10 5.04 8.76
C SER A 41 34.16 4.96 9.98
N PRO A 42 34.53 4.19 11.02
CA PRO A 42 33.81 4.22 12.30
C PRO A 42 33.71 5.61 12.93
N GLU A 43 34.70 6.48 12.74
CA GLU A 43 34.68 7.87 13.19
C GLU A 43 33.56 8.68 12.51
N ASP A 44 33.29 8.44 11.22
CA ASP A 44 32.18 9.07 10.51
C ASP A 44 30.83 8.70 11.16
N TRP A 45 30.65 7.42 11.52
CA TRP A 45 29.45 6.95 12.20
C TRP A 45 29.24 7.66 13.54
N LYS A 46 30.31 7.77 14.35
CA LYS A 46 30.26 8.47 15.64
C LYS A 46 29.79 9.92 15.47
N GLU A 47 30.35 10.66 14.51
CA GLU A 47 29.95 12.05 14.28
C GLU A 47 28.51 12.17 13.77
N ILE A 48 28.05 11.24 12.93
CA ILE A 48 26.68 11.19 12.42
C ILE A 48 25.65 11.01 13.55
N VAL A 49 25.90 10.07 14.47
CA VAL A 49 24.91 9.73 15.50
C VAL A 49 24.97 10.63 16.74
N LYS A 50 26.06 11.39 16.90
CA LYS A 50 26.37 12.22 18.08
C LYS A 50 25.27 13.18 18.53
N GLN A 51 24.51 13.73 17.59
CA GLN A 51 23.44 14.69 17.87
C GLN A 51 22.04 14.14 17.57
N LEU A 52 21.95 12.85 17.28
CA LEU A 52 20.68 12.18 17.07
C LEU A 52 20.21 11.60 18.40
N GLN A 53 18.89 11.50 18.54
CA GLN A 53 18.28 10.81 19.68
C GLN A 53 18.03 9.36 19.29
N ASP A 54 18.68 8.44 20.00
CA ASP A 54 18.49 7.01 19.82
C ASP A 54 17.10 6.57 20.34
N TRP A 55 16.65 5.42 19.83
CA TRP A 55 15.53 4.69 20.39
C TRP A 55 15.74 3.20 20.21
N GLY A 56 15.24 2.39 21.16
CA GLY A 56 15.37 0.94 21.07
C GLY A 56 16.81 0.48 21.28
N GLU A 57 17.22 -0.56 20.55
CA GLU A 57 18.58 -1.09 20.61
C GLU A 57 19.44 -0.53 19.46
N VAL A 58 20.60 0.02 19.81
CA VAL A 58 21.61 0.52 18.86
C VAL A 58 23.01 0.09 19.34
N PRO A 59 23.96 -0.19 18.43
CA PRO A 59 25.33 -0.47 18.83
C PRO A 59 25.94 0.79 19.46
N PRO A 60 26.65 0.69 20.59
CA PRO A 60 27.42 1.79 21.12
C PRO A 60 28.31 2.40 20.03
N PRO A 61 28.34 3.73 19.84
CA PRO A 61 29.13 4.32 18.77
C PRO A 61 30.62 3.95 18.84
N ASP A 62 31.14 3.75 20.06
CA ASP A 62 32.52 3.36 20.31
C ASP A 62 32.85 1.89 20.05
N SER A 63 31.86 1.00 19.95
CA SER A 63 32.08 -0.43 19.65
C SER A 63 32.16 -0.73 18.16
N VAL A 64 31.89 0.25 17.29
CA VAL A 64 31.95 0.06 15.83
C VAL A 64 33.40 -0.06 15.38
N THR A 65 33.73 -1.18 14.74
CA THR A 65 35.10 -1.50 14.27
C THR A 65 35.25 -1.34 12.77
N LYS A 66 34.18 -1.62 12.01
CA LYS A 66 34.17 -1.52 10.56
C LYS A 66 32.79 -1.17 10.04
N LEU A 67 32.79 -0.49 8.89
CA LEU A 67 31.60 0.03 8.23
C LEU A 67 31.71 -0.27 6.74
N THR A 68 30.67 -0.85 6.15
CA THR A 68 30.53 -0.95 4.70
C THR A 68 29.18 -0.38 4.29
N THR A 69 29.10 0.22 3.10
CA THR A 69 27.89 0.90 2.63
C THR A 69 27.51 0.45 1.23
N GLU A 70 26.22 0.32 1.00
CA GLU A 70 25.60 0.06 -0.29
C GLU A 70 24.51 1.10 -0.55
N ASN A 71 24.35 1.50 -1.82
CA ASN A 71 23.24 2.35 -2.23
C ASN A 71 22.06 1.47 -2.62
N SER A 72 20.88 1.75 -2.06
CA SER A 72 19.61 1.14 -2.48
C SER A 72 18.67 2.19 -3.08
N GLU A 73 17.57 1.73 -3.68
CA GLU A 73 16.50 2.61 -4.16
C GLU A 73 15.84 3.41 -3.02
N ARG A 74 15.92 2.94 -1.77
CA ARG A 74 15.32 3.56 -0.58
C ARG A 74 16.30 4.40 0.25
N GLY A 75 17.56 4.49 -0.19
CA GLY A 75 18.61 5.21 0.53
C GLY A 75 19.85 4.36 0.78
N ILE A 76 20.77 4.88 1.59
CA ILE A 76 22.02 4.20 1.94
C ILE A 76 21.72 3.11 2.97
N VAL A 77 22.28 1.92 2.76
CA VAL A 77 22.30 0.82 3.72
C VAL A 77 23.74 0.63 4.17
N ALA A 78 23.99 0.66 5.48
CA ALA A 78 25.29 0.42 6.06
C ALA A 78 25.30 -0.87 6.86
N VAL A 79 26.32 -1.71 6.65
CA VAL A 79 26.63 -2.86 7.51
C VAL A 79 27.71 -2.41 8.49
N ILE A 80 27.41 -2.57 9.78
CA ILE A 80 28.21 -2.10 10.91
C ILE A 80 28.70 -3.34 11.66
N GLU A 81 30.01 -3.56 11.67
CA GLU A 81 30.64 -4.61 12.47
C GLU A 81 30.97 -4.03 13.86
N ALA A 82 30.35 -4.57 14.90
CA ALA A 82 30.56 -4.23 16.30
C ALA A 82 30.60 -5.53 17.15
N ASP A 83 30.25 -5.47 18.43
CA ASP A 83 30.13 -6.68 19.26
C ASP A 83 29.10 -7.69 18.68
N GLU A 84 28.06 -7.14 18.07
CA GLU A 84 27.16 -7.84 17.16
C GLU A 84 27.13 -7.09 15.83
N ASP A 85 26.86 -7.78 14.72
CA ASP A 85 26.75 -7.14 13.41
C ASP A 85 25.37 -6.48 13.26
N TRP A 86 25.36 -5.25 12.74
CA TRP A 86 24.15 -4.46 12.53
C TRP A 86 23.99 -4.06 11.06
N VAL A 87 22.74 -3.87 10.67
CA VAL A 87 22.36 -3.22 9.41
C VAL A 87 21.63 -1.93 9.77
N ALA A 88 22.16 -0.80 9.30
CA ALA A 88 21.58 0.52 9.42
C ALA A 88 21.03 0.98 8.07
N GLU A 89 19.72 1.20 8.00
CA GLU A 89 19.04 1.73 6.82
C GLU A 89 18.77 3.22 7.06
N PHE A 90 19.38 4.07 6.25
CA PHE A 90 19.12 5.51 6.28
C PHE A 90 17.79 5.80 5.60
N LEU A 91 17.06 6.78 6.13
CA LEU A 91 15.76 7.23 5.64
C LEU A 91 15.92 8.64 5.05
N PRO A 92 16.32 8.79 3.77
CA PRO A 92 16.70 10.10 3.25
C PRO A 92 15.55 11.11 3.30
N TRP A 93 14.31 10.63 3.17
CA TRP A 93 13.10 11.43 3.27
C TRP A 93 12.35 11.29 4.61
N GLY A 94 12.95 10.61 5.59
CA GLY A 94 12.33 10.34 6.89
C GLY A 94 11.20 9.30 6.85
N SER A 95 10.46 9.21 7.97
CA SER A 95 9.31 8.31 8.16
C SER A 95 8.04 9.10 8.49
N ASP A 96 6.90 8.39 8.51
CA ASP A 96 5.64 8.88 9.05
C ASP A 96 5.54 8.81 10.59
N GLY A 97 6.64 8.48 11.27
CA GLY A 97 6.73 8.36 12.72
C GLY A 97 6.11 7.09 13.31
N LEU A 98 5.62 6.17 12.48
CA LEU A 98 4.97 4.93 12.93
C LEU A 98 5.87 3.69 12.88
N LEU A 99 7.12 3.80 12.41
CA LEU A 99 8.04 2.65 12.31
C LEU A 99 8.21 1.93 13.65
N LYS A 100 8.48 2.67 14.73
CA LYS A 100 8.59 2.10 16.09
C LYS A 100 7.31 1.39 16.54
N VAL A 101 6.15 1.91 16.17
CA VAL A 101 4.85 1.28 16.50
C VAL A 101 4.67 -0.01 15.72
N ARG A 102 5.01 -0.02 14.42
CA ARG A 102 4.97 -1.21 13.56
C ARG A 102 5.92 -2.28 14.10
N SER A 103 7.17 -1.93 14.40
CA SER A 103 8.18 -2.89 14.89
C SER A 103 7.76 -3.58 16.19
N ARG A 104 7.23 -2.81 17.15
CA ARG A 104 6.86 -3.33 18.47
C ARG A 104 5.67 -4.27 18.47
N ASN A 105 4.79 -4.14 17.48
CA ASN A 105 3.56 -4.93 17.40
C ASN A 105 3.55 -5.83 16.16
N ALA A 106 4.69 -6.03 15.51
CA ALA A 106 4.80 -7.00 14.43
C ALA A 106 4.68 -8.44 15.01
N PRO A 107 4.14 -9.40 14.25
CA PRO A 107 4.11 -10.80 14.66
C PRO A 107 5.50 -11.34 15.00
N ASP A 108 5.57 -12.27 15.94
CA ASP A 108 6.83 -12.94 16.32
C ASP A 108 7.52 -13.56 15.10
N GLY A 109 8.85 -13.43 15.05
CA GLY A 109 9.67 -13.88 13.91
C GLY A 109 9.83 -12.83 12.81
N SER A 110 9.04 -11.75 12.81
CA SER A 110 9.19 -10.66 11.85
C SER A 110 10.59 -10.03 11.91
N ASP A 111 11.15 -9.75 10.74
CA ASP A 111 12.38 -9.00 10.60
C ASP A 111 12.06 -7.52 10.81
N VAL A 112 12.24 -6.99 12.02
CA VAL A 112 11.87 -5.60 12.35
C VAL A 112 13.07 -4.76 12.82
N PRO A 113 13.02 -3.43 12.64
CA PRO A 113 13.97 -2.54 13.32
C PRO A 113 13.87 -2.68 14.85
N LEU A 114 15.00 -2.96 15.49
CA LEU A 114 15.12 -3.05 16.95
C LEU A 114 15.35 -1.68 17.58
N GLY A 115 15.95 -0.78 16.82
CA GLY A 115 16.20 0.59 17.23
C GLY A 115 16.45 1.51 16.06
N GLY A 116 16.90 2.72 16.37
CA GLY A 116 17.10 3.75 15.36
C GLY A 116 17.56 5.06 15.96
N TYR A 117 17.72 6.04 15.09
CA TYR A 117 18.08 7.41 15.43
C TYR A 117 17.05 8.38 14.85
N THR A 118 16.67 9.34 15.67
CA THR A 118 15.69 10.39 15.35
C THR A 118 16.31 11.77 15.47
N TRP A 119 15.74 12.73 14.75
CA TRP A 119 16.06 14.14 14.89
C TRP A 119 14.80 14.97 14.68
N ASN A 120 14.54 15.91 15.58
CA ASN A 120 13.31 16.71 15.59
C ASN A 120 12.03 15.85 15.49
N GLY A 121 12.02 14.68 16.14
CA GLY A 121 10.89 13.76 16.17
C GLY A 121 10.67 12.96 14.88
N ARG A 122 11.60 12.98 13.91
CA ARG A 122 11.55 12.17 12.69
C ARG A 122 12.63 11.10 12.72
N ASP A 123 12.29 9.87 12.32
CA ASP A 123 13.29 8.81 12.13
C ASP A 123 14.22 9.18 10.97
N ILE A 124 15.52 9.00 11.17
CA ILE A 124 16.57 9.23 10.17
C ILE A 124 17.29 7.93 9.83
N VAL A 125 17.48 7.06 10.83
CA VAL A 125 18.14 5.76 10.66
C VAL A 125 17.34 4.73 11.43
N ILE A 126 17.13 3.56 10.82
CA ILE A 126 16.63 2.37 11.51
C ILE A 126 17.72 1.31 11.56
N LEU A 127 17.79 0.58 12.66
CA LEU A 127 18.82 -0.40 12.95
C LEU A 127 18.23 -1.77 13.26
N ARG A 128 18.92 -2.79 12.75
CA ARG A 128 18.57 -4.21 12.84
C ARG A 128 19.83 -5.01 13.11
N LYS A 129 19.69 -6.17 13.76
CA LYS A 129 20.79 -7.14 13.78
C LYS A 129 20.96 -7.74 12.38
N ALA A 130 22.19 -7.99 11.98
CA ALA A 130 22.46 -8.71 10.75
C ALA A 130 21.99 -10.16 10.90
N ILE A 131 21.01 -10.55 10.10
CA ILE A 131 20.54 -11.94 10.00
C ILE A 131 21.13 -12.52 8.72
N SER A 132 21.41 -13.84 8.70
CA SER A 132 21.73 -14.52 7.44
C SER A 132 20.61 -14.22 6.44
N LYS A 133 20.97 -13.74 5.24
CA LYS A 133 19.99 -13.49 4.18
C LYS A 133 19.43 -14.83 3.72
N ASP A 134 18.36 -15.28 4.34
CA ASP A 134 17.49 -16.29 3.76
C ASP A 134 16.92 -15.73 2.46
N GLU A 135 16.65 -16.62 1.50
CA GLU A 135 16.03 -16.23 0.24
C GLU A 135 14.68 -15.57 0.54
N ASN A 136 14.48 -14.36 0.01
CA ASN A 136 13.19 -13.67 0.17
C ASN A 136 12.15 -14.29 -0.78
N SER A 137 10.88 -14.04 -0.49
CA SER A 137 9.77 -14.59 -1.26
C SER A 137 9.75 -14.09 -2.71
N GLU A 138 10.32 -12.92 -3.02
CA GLU A 138 10.40 -12.42 -4.41
C GLU A 138 11.39 -13.26 -5.22
N ASP A 139 12.59 -13.50 -4.70
CA ASP A 139 13.63 -14.31 -5.35
C ASP A 139 13.10 -15.72 -5.67
N SER A 140 12.39 -16.33 -4.71
CA SER A 140 11.75 -17.62 -4.90
C SER A 140 10.59 -17.55 -5.88
N LEU A 141 9.71 -16.55 -5.78
CA LEU A 141 8.57 -16.38 -6.68
C LEU A 141 9.03 -16.17 -8.13
N VAL A 142 10.02 -15.32 -8.37
CA VAL A 142 10.59 -15.04 -9.70
C VAL A 142 11.07 -16.32 -10.35
N LYS A 143 11.85 -17.15 -9.64
CA LYS A 143 12.31 -18.46 -10.15
C LYS A 143 11.13 -19.36 -10.54
N LYS A 144 10.02 -19.31 -9.80
CA LYS A 144 8.83 -20.13 -10.04
C LYS A 144 7.94 -19.60 -11.17
N LEU A 145 7.84 -18.28 -11.32
CA LEU A 145 7.19 -17.65 -12.47
C LEU A 145 7.91 -18.01 -13.77
N GLN A 146 9.25 -17.95 -13.78
CA GLN A 146 10.07 -18.34 -14.94
C GLN A 146 9.95 -19.83 -15.30
N GLN A 147 9.53 -20.66 -14.35
CA GLN A 147 9.29 -22.10 -14.54
C GLN A 147 7.83 -22.40 -14.89
N ASP A 148 6.95 -21.40 -14.95
CA ASP A 148 5.49 -21.55 -15.03
C ASP A 148 4.94 -22.55 -13.97
N ASP A 149 5.57 -22.61 -12.79
CA ASP A 149 5.22 -23.50 -11.67
C ASP A 149 4.10 -22.86 -10.83
N LEU A 150 2.86 -23.01 -11.30
CA LEU A 150 1.68 -22.43 -10.69
C LEU A 150 1.51 -22.85 -9.22
N GLU A 151 1.70 -24.14 -8.90
CA GLU A 151 1.50 -24.67 -7.56
C GLU A 151 2.43 -24.00 -6.55
N SER A 152 3.72 -23.88 -6.89
CA SER A 152 4.68 -23.18 -6.03
C SER A 152 4.39 -21.69 -5.93
N CYS A 153 4.01 -21.02 -7.02
CA CYS A 153 3.65 -19.60 -7.00
C CYS A 153 2.44 -19.34 -6.10
N VAL A 154 1.39 -20.16 -6.22
CA VAL A 154 0.18 -20.08 -5.39
C VAL A 154 0.52 -20.24 -3.91
N ARG A 155 1.39 -21.19 -3.56
CA ARG A 155 1.83 -21.38 -2.17
C ARG A 155 2.57 -20.15 -1.64
N ILE A 156 3.60 -19.67 -2.36
CA ILE A 156 4.41 -18.52 -1.93
C ILE A 156 3.53 -17.27 -1.73
N LEU A 157 2.60 -17.01 -2.65
CA LEU A 157 1.69 -15.88 -2.58
C LEU A 157 0.66 -16.03 -1.47
N GLY A 158 0.12 -17.23 -1.28
CA GLY A 158 -0.77 -17.53 -0.16
C GLY A 158 -0.09 -17.28 1.19
N ASP A 159 1.16 -17.73 1.35
CA ASP A 159 1.93 -17.56 2.58
C ASP A 159 2.26 -16.08 2.85
N ALA A 160 2.66 -15.32 1.82
CA ALA A 160 2.85 -13.88 1.92
C ALA A 160 1.55 -13.15 2.32
N GLY A 161 0.42 -13.54 1.72
CA GLY A 161 -0.90 -13.04 2.08
C GLY A 161 -1.23 -13.30 3.55
N LYS A 162 -1.04 -14.54 4.03
CA LYS A 162 -1.27 -14.93 5.42
C LYS A 162 -0.39 -14.14 6.38
N CYS A 163 0.87 -13.92 6.03
CA CYS A 163 1.80 -13.14 6.84
C CYS A 163 1.32 -11.69 6.99
N LEU A 164 0.91 -11.05 5.88
CA LEU A 164 0.34 -9.70 5.90
C LEU A 164 -0.97 -9.63 6.72
N GLY A 165 -1.82 -10.65 6.62
CA GLY A 165 -3.07 -10.71 7.39
C GLY A 165 -2.82 -10.86 8.90
N LYS A 166 -1.83 -11.67 9.32
CA LYS A 166 -1.38 -11.79 10.72
C LYS A 166 -0.91 -10.44 11.25
N PHE A 167 -0.11 -9.71 10.47
CA PHE A 167 0.33 -8.36 10.84
C PHE A 167 -0.85 -7.40 11.04
N HIS A 168 -1.81 -7.39 10.11
CA HIS A 168 -3.00 -6.55 10.21
C HIS A 168 -3.90 -6.91 11.40
N SER A 169 -4.02 -8.20 11.73
CA SER A 169 -4.73 -8.63 12.93
C SER A 169 -4.08 -8.11 14.21
N SER A 170 -2.75 -8.11 14.29
CA SER A 170 -2.02 -7.46 15.40
C SER A 170 -2.29 -5.95 15.47
N MET A 171 -2.26 -5.26 14.32
CA MET A 171 -2.49 -3.81 14.28
C MET A 171 -3.92 -3.41 14.64
N ARG A 172 -4.90 -4.27 14.35
CA ARG A 172 -6.30 -4.08 14.78
C ARG A 172 -6.41 -3.98 16.30
N GLU A 173 -5.72 -4.85 17.03
CA GLU A 173 -5.75 -4.87 18.49
C GLU A 173 -5.18 -3.59 19.10
N LEU A 174 -4.24 -2.96 18.40
CA LEU A 174 -3.63 -1.71 18.82
C LEU A 174 -4.50 -0.49 18.49
N ARG A 175 -4.96 -0.37 17.24
CA ARG A 175 -5.62 0.83 16.74
C ARG A 175 -6.53 0.52 15.55
N GLU A 176 -7.81 0.82 15.76
CA GLU A 176 -8.82 0.86 14.72
C GLU A 176 -9.55 2.21 14.81
N LEU A 177 -9.49 3.01 13.74
CA LEU A 177 -10.14 4.31 13.66
C LEU A 177 -11.20 4.32 12.55
N PRO A 178 -12.23 5.18 12.64
CA PRO A 178 -13.19 5.35 11.55
C PRO A 178 -12.51 5.71 10.21
N PRO A 179 -13.08 5.32 9.07
CA PRO A 179 -12.53 5.64 7.75
C PRO A 179 -12.36 7.16 7.52
N ASP A 180 -11.17 7.60 7.10
CA ASP A 180 -10.86 9.01 6.81
C ASP A 180 -10.89 9.31 5.30
N GLN A 181 -12.04 9.05 4.68
CA GLN A 181 -12.23 9.23 3.23
C GLN A 181 -11.85 10.63 2.74
N LYS A 182 -11.98 11.66 3.59
CA LYS A 182 -11.73 13.04 3.21
C LYS A 182 -10.24 13.24 2.97
N ARG A 183 -9.39 12.87 3.94
CA ARG A 183 -7.94 13.01 3.78
C ARG A 183 -7.38 12.09 2.71
N TRP A 184 -7.90 10.87 2.58
CA TRP A 184 -7.51 9.96 1.51
C TRP A 184 -7.76 10.55 0.12
N ASN A 185 -8.98 11.08 -0.09
CA ASN A 185 -9.35 11.68 -1.36
C ASN A 185 -8.60 12.98 -1.66
N SER A 186 -8.35 13.82 -0.65
CA SER A 186 -7.53 15.03 -0.81
C SER A 186 -6.09 14.69 -1.19
N ARG A 187 -5.52 13.60 -0.64
CA ARG A 187 -4.19 13.12 -1.06
C ARG A 187 -4.20 12.66 -2.52
N ASN A 188 -5.17 11.84 -2.92
CA ASN A 188 -5.29 11.38 -4.31
C ASN A 188 -5.46 12.56 -5.28
N GLU A 189 -6.30 13.54 -4.93
CA GLU A 189 -6.48 14.76 -5.71
C GLU A 189 -5.17 15.53 -5.91
N ARG A 190 -4.34 15.62 -4.88
CA ARG A 190 -3.02 16.26 -4.98
C ARG A 190 -2.09 15.49 -5.94
N ILE A 191 -2.07 14.16 -5.87
CA ILE A 191 -1.26 13.33 -6.77
C ILE A 191 -1.76 13.45 -8.21
N GLU A 192 -3.07 13.33 -8.42
CA GLU A 192 -3.73 13.52 -9.72
C GLU A 192 -3.41 14.90 -10.33
N GLY A 193 -3.46 15.96 -9.51
CA GLY A 193 -3.13 17.33 -9.93
C GLY A 193 -1.67 17.49 -10.35
N LEU A 194 -0.74 16.89 -9.60
CA LEU A 194 0.70 16.90 -9.95
C LEU A 194 0.99 16.12 -11.24
N LEU A 195 0.31 15.00 -11.44
CA LEU A 195 0.46 14.15 -12.62
C LEU A 195 -0.36 14.64 -13.82
N ARG A 196 -1.22 15.66 -13.63
CA ARG A 196 -2.22 16.09 -14.61
C ARG A 196 -3.05 14.91 -15.12
N ALA A 197 -3.42 14.02 -14.20
CA ALA A 197 -4.16 12.81 -14.51
C ALA A 197 -5.48 13.15 -15.20
N GLN A 198 -5.81 12.40 -16.26
CA GLN A 198 -7.08 12.59 -16.98
C GLN A 198 -8.22 11.73 -16.41
N PHE A 199 -7.96 11.03 -15.31
CA PHE A 199 -8.84 10.10 -14.64
C PHE A 199 -8.80 10.46 -13.15
N ILE A 200 -9.97 10.41 -12.53
CA ILE A 200 -10.20 10.88 -11.16
C ILE A 200 -11.01 9.80 -10.47
N TRP A 201 -10.53 9.30 -9.33
CA TRP A 201 -11.28 8.31 -8.55
C TRP A 201 -11.25 8.64 -7.06
N ARG A 202 -12.42 8.52 -6.42
CA ARG A 202 -12.63 8.86 -5.02
C ARG A 202 -13.11 7.66 -4.23
N ALA A 203 -12.51 7.46 -3.06
CA ALA A 203 -12.89 6.44 -2.09
C ALA A 203 -14.21 6.89 -1.47
N PRO A 204 -15.27 6.07 -1.55
CA PRO A 204 -16.45 6.30 -0.76
C PRO A 204 -16.18 5.88 0.69
N TYR A 205 -17.06 6.32 1.59
CA TYR A 205 -17.04 5.88 2.98
C TYR A 205 -17.49 4.43 3.06
N THR A 206 -16.60 3.57 3.57
CA THR A 206 -16.87 2.14 3.77
C THR A 206 -16.42 1.78 5.17
N LYS A 207 -17.38 1.45 6.06
CA LYS A 207 -17.10 1.15 7.46
C LYS A 207 -16.24 -0.11 7.63
N GLU A 208 -16.33 -1.03 6.66
CA GLU A 208 -15.57 -2.28 6.60
C GLU A 208 -14.10 -2.08 6.18
N GLN A 209 -13.67 -0.83 5.97
CA GLN A 209 -12.27 -0.45 5.74
C GLN A 209 -11.85 0.63 6.76
N PRO A 210 -11.76 0.29 8.06
CA PRO A 210 -11.32 1.25 9.08
C PRO A 210 -9.85 1.61 8.87
N CYS A 211 -9.42 2.76 9.40
CA CYS A 211 -7.99 3.09 9.43
C CYS A 211 -7.29 2.28 10.52
N THR A 212 -6.04 1.93 10.26
CA THR A 212 -5.15 1.29 11.24
C THR A 212 -3.70 1.69 10.96
N VAL A 213 -2.76 1.15 11.73
CA VAL A 213 -1.32 1.30 11.49
C VAL A 213 -0.95 0.45 10.27
N SER A 214 -0.87 1.09 9.10
CA SER A 214 -0.48 0.47 7.82
C SER A 214 1.04 0.44 7.64
N LEU A 215 1.57 -0.52 6.88
CA LEU A 215 2.96 -0.62 6.42
C LEU A 215 3.31 0.40 5.32
N LEU A 216 2.29 0.91 4.64
CA LEU A 216 2.38 1.83 3.51
C LEU A 216 2.90 1.20 2.22
N ASP A 217 4.18 0.88 2.12
CA ASP A 217 4.78 0.30 0.91
C ASP A 217 5.19 -1.14 1.20
N VAL A 218 4.38 -2.08 0.71
CA VAL A 218 4.60 -3.52 0.87
C VAL A 218 5.00 -4.12 -0.47
N ARG A 219 6.07 -4.93 -0.45
CA ARG A 219 6.63 -5.67 -1.59
C ARG A 219 6.72 -7.16 -1.26
N ILE A 220 6.74 -8.02 -2.27
CA ILE A 220 6.93 -9.47 -2.11
C ILE A 220 8.32 -9.76 -1.51
N SER A 221 9.31 -8.92 -1.80
CA SER A 221 10.66 -8.98 -1.22
C SER A 221 10.70 -8.66 0.28
N ASP A 222 9.64 -8.08 0.86
CA ASP A 222 9.52 -7.87 2.29
C ASP A 222 9.15 -9.16 3.05
N PHE A 223 8.95 -10.29 2.38
CA PHE A 223 8.58 -11.56 3.01
C PHE A 223 9.70 -12.59 2.90
N SER A 224 9.85 -13.44 3.92
CA SER A 224 10.68 -14.65 3.86
C SER A 224 10.02 -15.74 4.70
N GLY A 225 9.41 -16.71 4.02
CA GLY A 225 8.56 -17.71 4.67
C GLY A 225 7.39 -17.05 5.41
N ASP A 226 7.31 -17.30 6.72
CA ASP A 226 6.30 -16.71 7.62
C ASP A 226 6.66 -15.32 8.18
N ASN A 227 7.84 -14.79 7.84
CA ASN A 227 8.36 -13.56 8.42
C ASN A 227 8.11 -12.35 7.50
N LEU A 228 7.64 -11.25 8.11
CA LEU A 228 7.48 -9.95 7.45
C LEU A 228 8.65 -9.03 7.83
N ARG A 229 9.18 -8.31 6.84
CA ARG A 229 10.14 -7.25 7.00
C ARG A 229 9.45 -5.89 7.03
N ILE A 230 9.74 -5.08 8.05
CA ILE A 230 9.34 -3.66 8.08
C ILE A 230 10.48 -2.79 7.55
N GLY A 231 10.35 -2.33 6.30
CA GLY A 231 11.39 -1.56 5.61
C GLY A 231 11.26 -0.04 5.70
N ALA A 232 12.22 0.65 5.08
CA ALA A 232 12.18 2.09 4.84
C ALA A 232 10.99 2.47 3.93
N PRO A 233 10.40 3.68 4.06
CA PRO A 233 9.33 4.13 3.17
C PRO A 233 9.84 4.41 1.76
N ARG A 234 8.91 4.48 0.78
CA ARG A 234 9.23 4.79 -0.62
C ARG A 234 9.32 6.31 -0.88
N LEU A 235 9.95 6.71 -1.99
CA LEU A 235 10.15 8.12 -2.35
C LEU A 235 8.83 8.90 -2.51
N SER A 236 7.77 8.29 -3.02
CA SER A 236 6.47 8.96 -3.19
C SER A 236 5.85 9.40 -1.87
N ASP A 237 6.18 8.73 -0.76
CA ASP A 237 5.75 9.16 0.57
C ASP A 237 6.44 10.45 1.00
N ALA A 238 7.64 10.73 0.49
CA ALA A 238 8.32 12.02 0.65
C ALA A 238 7.68 13.13 -0.18
N LEU A 239 7.34 12.81 -1.43
CA LEU A 239 6.77 13.76 -2.39
C LEU A 239 5.37 14.19 -1.94
N ILE A 240 4.59 13.24 -1.43
CA ILE A 240 3.23 13.44 -0.92
C ILE A 240 3.05 12.67 0.40
N PRO A 241 3.41 13.30 1.54
CA PRO A 241 3.27 12.69 2.86
C PRO A 241 1.86 12.23 3.18
N HIS A 242 1.76 11.24 4.06
CA HIS A 242 0.50 10.76 4.62
C HIS A 242 0.08 11.65 5.79
N GLU A 243 -1.11 12.22 5.72
CA GLU A 243 -1.71 13.07 6.78
C GLU A 243 -2.79 12.31 7.59
N SER A 244 -2.95 11.03 7.29
CA SER A 244 -3.96 10.15 7.86
C SER A 244 -3.49 8.71 7.81
N GLU A 245 -3.91 7.92 8.79
CA GLU A 245 -3.83 6.47 8.72
C GLU A 245 -4.62 5.93 7.52
N LYS A 246 -4.28 4.71 7.11
CA LYS A 246 -4.81 4.06 5.93
C LYS A 246 -5.46 2.74 6.33
N PRO A 247 -6.41 2.22 5.54
CA PRO A 247 -6.93 0.89 5.81
C PRO A 247 -5.89 -0.16 5.45
N ALA A 248 -5.92 -1.28 6.15
CA ALA A 248 -5.14 -2.49 5.85
C ALA A 248 -5.28 -2.94 4.37
N MET A 249 -6.45 -2.69 3.77
CA MET A 249 -6.71 -2.96 2.34
C MET A 249 -5.72 -2.23 1.40
N ARG A 250 -5.15 -1.09 1.83
CA ARG A 250 -4.16 -0.36 1.04
C ARG A 250 -2.84 -1.11 0.94
N ASP A 251 -2.41 -1.75 2.03
CA ASP A 251 -1.18 -2.53 2.06
C ASP A 251 -1.33 -3.80 1.23
N LEU A 252 -2.50 -4.46 1.29
CA LEU A 252 -2.83 -5.56 0.38
C LEU A 252 -2.77 -5.12 -1.08
N ALA A 253 -3.34 -3.94 -1.40
CA ALA A 253 -3.28 -3.41 -2.75
C ALA A 253 -1.84 -3.06 -3.20
N SER A 254 -0.97 -2.62 -2.28
CA SER A 254 0.47 -2.46 -2.55
C SER A 254 1.10 -3.78 -2.98
N LEU A 255 0.79 -4.86 -2.25
CA LEU A 255 1.35 -6.19 -2.52
C LEU A 255 0.80 -6.82 -3.81
N VAL A 256 -0.50 -6.65 -4.08
CA VAL A 256 -1.15 -7.08 -5.33
C VAL A 256 -0.60 -6.32 -6.54
N HIS A 257 -0.35 -5.02 -6.38
CA HIS A 257 0.27 -4.21 -7.43
C HIS A 257 1.73 -4.62 -7.66
N ASP A 258 2.46 -4.98 -6.61
CA ASP A 258 3.81 -5.54 -6.72
C ASP A 258 3.84 -6.86 -7.47
N LEU A 259 2.92 -7.77 -7.16
CA LEU A 259 2.72 -9.01 -7.94
C LEU A 259 2.48 -8.70 -9.42
N SER A 260 1.71 -7.65 -9.72
CA SER A 260 1.45 -7.26 -11.11
C SER A 260 2.73 -6.76 -11.81
N ARG A 261 3.64 -6.09 -11.09
CA ARG A 261 4.97 -5.72 -11.61
C ARG A 261 5.83 -6.94 -11.90
N LEU A 262 5.89 -7.90 -10.96
CA LEU A 262 6.65 -9.14 -11.15
C LEU A 262 6.10 -9.94 -12.33
N HIS A 263 4.79 -10.11 -12.40
CA HIS A 263 4.13 -10.80 -13.52
C HIS A 263 4.44 -10.15 -14.88
N HIS A 264 4.40 -8.81 -14.95
CA HIS A 264 4.76 -8.08 -16.16
C HIS A 264 6.26 -8.21 -16.51
N ARG A 265 7.14 -8.20 -15.51
CA ARG A 265 8.60 -8.29 -15.68
C ARG A 265 9.06 -9.66 -16.15
N GLU A 266 8.50 -10.72 -15.58
CA GLU A 266 8.93 -12.10 -15.84
C GLU A 266 8.26 -12.73 -17.08
N GLU A 267 7.28 -12.05 -17.71
CA GLU A 267 6.60 -12.49 -18.94
C GLU A 267 6.08 -13.96 -18.89
N THR A 268 5.62 -14.40 -17.72
CA THR A 268 5.10 -15.77 -17.49
C THR A 268 3.79 -16.04 -18.25
N ASN A 269 3.52 -17.32 -18.55
CA ASN A 269 2.26 -17.76 -19.14
C ASN A 269 1.14 -17.95 -18.10
N LEU A 270 1.46 -17.87 -16.80
CA LEU A 270 0.49 -18.03 -15.73
C LEU A 270 -0.53 -16.89 -15.72
N GLN A 271 -1.78 -17.23 -15.40
CA GLN A 271 -2.85 -16.24 -15.32
C GLN A 271 -2.69 -15.39 -14.06
N LEU A 272 -2.54 -14.08 -14.22
CA LEU A 272 -2.40 -13.15 -13.09
C LEU A 272 -3.58 -13.25 -12.11
N LYS A 273 -4.79 -13.54 -12.61
CA LYS A 273 -5.98 -13.75 -11.78
C LYS A 273 -5.78 -14.85 -10.72
N GLU A 274 -5.19 -15.98 -11.08
CA GLU A 274 -4.98 -17.11 -10.16
C GLU A 274 -3.96 -16.75 -9.07
N LEU A 275 -2.90 -16.05 -9.46
CA LEU A 275 -1.86 -15.54 -8.55
C LEU A 275 -2.45 -14.51 -7.57
N ARG A 276 -3.25 -13.55 -8.06
CA ARG A 276 -3.95 -12.55 -7.24
C ARG A 276 -4.91 -13.21 -6.27
N MET A 277 -5.67 -14.20 -6.71
CA MET A 277 -6.60 -14.95 -5.88
C MET A 277 -5.88 -15.64 -4.72
N ALA A 278 -4.76 -16.31 -4.98
CA ALA A 278 -3.96 -16.97 -3.93
C ALA A 278 -3.49 -15.98 -2.85
N LEU A 279 -2.97 -14.83 -3.27
CA LEU A 279 -2.52 -13.76 -2.38
C LEU A 279 -3.66 -13.18 -1.53
N ILE A 280 -4.80 -12.87 -2.17
CA ILE A 280 -5.97 -12.27 -1.52
C ILE A 280 -6.59 -13.26 -0.54
N GLU A 281 -6.80 -14.51 -0.93
CA GLU A 281 -7.38 -15.52 -0.04
C GLU A 281 -6.45 -15.85 1.12
N GLY A 282 -5.13 -15.95 0.88
CA GLY A 282 -4.15 -16.07 1.95
C GLY A 282 -4.25 -14.92 2.97
N TRP A 283 -4.43 -13.69 2.50
CA TRP A 283 -4.67 -12.55 3.38
C TRP A 283 -5.98 -12.65 4.18
N ARG A 284 -7.08 -13.06 3.51
CA ARG A 284 -8.39 -13.22 4.16
C ARG A 284 -8.41 -14.30 5.24
N GLU A 285 -7.57 -15.32 5.14
CA GLU A 285 -7.50 -16.39 6.14
C GLU A 285 -7.03 -15.91 7.52
N THR A 286 -6.22 -14.85 7.59
CA THR A 286 -5.59 -14.39 8.85
C THR A 286 -5.89 -12.93 9.18
N ALA A 287 -6.40 -12.15 8.24
CA ALA A 287 -6.87 -10.79 8.48
C ALA A 287 -8.18 -10.78 9.28
N PRO A 288 -8.53 -9.66 9.92
CA PRO A 288 -9.78 -9.53 10.64
C PRO A 288 -11.02 -9.76 9.76
N ASP A 289 -11.98 -10.58 10.23
CA ASP A 289 -13.18 -10.99 9.47
C ASP A 289 -13.94 -9.81 8.82
N GLU A 290 -14.06 -8.69 9.52
CA GLU A 290 -14.75 -7.50 9.01
C GLU A 290 -14.02 -6.88 7.81
N TRP A 291 -12.69 -6.83 7.90
CA TRP A 291 -11.80 -6.27 6.86
C TRP A 291 -11.67 -7.23 5.66
N ALA A 292 -11.82 -8.54 5.91
CA ALA A 292 -11.81 -9.61 4.91
C ALA A 292 -13.19 -9.89 4.28
N SER A 293 -14.22 -9.14 4.67
CA SER A 293 -15.60 -9.35 4.22
C SER A 293 -15.80 -8.99 2.74
N GLU A 294 -16.79 -9.62 2.11
CA GLU A 294 -17.21 -9.27 0.73
C GLU A 294 -17.56 -7.77 0.59
N ASN A 295 -18.08 -7.15 1.65
CA ASN A 295 -18.40 -5.73 1.67
C ASN A 295 -17.15 -4.86 1.65
N ALA A 296 -16.06 -5.28 2.29
CA ALA A 296 -14.78 -4.58 2.27
C ALA A 296 -14.15 -4.60 0.88
N PHE A 297 -14.30 -5.70 0.13
CA PHE A 297 -13.79 -5.83 -1.24
C PHE A 297 -14.72 -5.27 -2.32
N TYR A 298 -15.95 -4.88 -1.96
CA TYR A 298 -16.97 -4.48 -2.92
C TYR A 298 -16.58 -3.21 -3.71
N SER A 299 -16.20 -3.39 -4.98
CA SER A 299 -15.65 -2.34 -5.86
C SER A 299 -16.58 -1.15 -6.11
N HIS A 300 -17.91 -1.34 -6.11
CA HIS A 300 -18.84 -0.20 -6.18
C HIS A 300 -18.75 0.73 -4.95
N LYS A 301 -18.18 0.24 -3.83
CA LYS A 301 -17.81 0.98 -2.62
C LYS A 301 -16.29 1.21 -2.51
N GLY A 302 -15.59 1.29 -3.65
CA GLY A 302 -14.15 1.51 -3.71
C GLY A 302 -13.35 0.20 -3.68
N GLY A 303 -13.63 -0.66 -2.69
CA GLY A 303 -12.99 -1.97 -2.57
C GLY A 303 -11.46 -1.89 -2.51
N MET A 304 -10.78 -2.92 -2.99
CA MET A 304 -9.32 -2.93 -3.19
C MET A 304 -8.90 -2.06 -4.40
N ALA A 305 -9.77 -1.96 -5.40
CA ALA A 305 -9.49 -1.37 -6.70
C ALA A 305 -9.03 0.10 -6.59
N ILE A 306 -9.60 0.88 -5.68
CA ILE A 306 -9.16 2.27 -5.49
C ILE A 306 -7.77 2.39 -4.86
N TRP A 307 -7.41 1.43 -4.00
CA TRP A 307 -6.11 1.41 -3.37
C TRP A 307 -5.04 1.00 -4.38
N GLU A 308 -5.34 0.04 -5.26
CA GLU A 308 -4.46 -0.33 -6.38
C GLU A 308 -4.27 0.84 -7.37
N TYR A 309 -5.33 1.62 -7.59
CA TYR A 309 -5.24 2.89 -8.32
C TYR A 309 -4.27 3.89 -7.65
N GLU A 310 -4.32 4.05 -6.33
CA GLU A 310 -3.35 4.88 -5.58
C GLU A 310 -1.92 4.36 -5.77
N GLN A 311 -1.69 3.04 -5.74
CA GLN A 311 -0.37 2.44 -5.99
C GLN A 311 0.16 2.76 -7.39
N CYS A 312 -0.69 2.65 -8.41
CA CYS A 312 -0.31 2.99 -9.78
C CYS A 312 0.06 4.48 -9.92
N LEU A 313 -0.68 5.37 -9.27
CA LEU A 313 -0.36 6.80 -9.25
C LEU A 313 1.00 7.07 -8.59
N MET A 314 1.31 6.38 -7.49
CA MET A 314 2.60 6.54 -6.79
C MET A 314 3.78 6.06 -7.64
N ASP A 315 3.63 4.96 -8.39
CA ASP A 315 4.65 4.51 -9.33
C ASP A 315 4.89 5.53 -10.44
N VAL A 316 3.83 6.10 -11.03
CA VAL A 316 3.95 7.16 -12.05
C VAL A 316 4.59 8.41 -11.45
N LEU A 317 4.29 8.74 -10.20
CA LEU A 317 4.90 9.87 -9.49
C LEU A 317 6.41 9.69 -9.32
N GLU A 318 6.86 8.52 -8.88
CA GLU A 318 8.29 8.21 -8.71
C GLU A 318 9.02 8.12 -10.06
N ALA A 319 8.42 7.46 -11.05
CA ALA A 319 9.00 7.39 -12.38
C ALA A 319 9.12 8.79 -13.02
N SER A 320 8.14 9.66 -12.78
CA SER A 320 8.18 11.07 -13.22
C SER A 320 9.25 11.87 -12.47
N SER A 321 9.41 11.67 -11.16
CA SER A 321 10.45 12.35 -10.38
C SER A 321 11.85 11.94 -10.84
N ASN A 322 12.04 10.67 -11.18
CA ASN A 322 13.32 10.10 -11.61
C ASN A 322 13.57 10.24 -13.12
N GLN A 323 12.54 10.56 -13.93
CA GLN A 323 12.57 10.47 -15.40
C GLN A 323 12.92 9.08 -15.92
N SER A 324 12.42 8.04 -15.24
CA SER A 324 12.71 6.64 -15.55
C SER A 324 11.85 6.04 -16.68
N GLY A 325 11.04 6.87 -17.36
CA GLY A 325 10.09 6.41 -18.37
C GLY A 325 8.72 6.03 -17.78
N ALA A 326 7.87 5.40 -18.60
CA ALA A 326 6.53 4.99 -18.19
C ALA A 326 6.59 3.69 -17.36
N PRO A 327 6.20 3.69 -16.08
CA PRO A 327 6.24 2.49 -15.27
C PRO A 327 5.12 1.55 -15.68
N GLN A 328 5.48 0.37 -16.18
CA GLN A 328 4.53 -0.71 -16.45
C GLN A 328 4.53 -1.71 -15.28
N PRO A 329 3.36 -2.33 -14.97
CA PRO A 329 2.07 -2.19 -15.65
C PRO A 329 1.25 -0.98 -15.18
N ALA A 330 1.75 -0.14 -14.27
CA ALA A 330 0.99 0.95 -13.65
C ALA A 330 0.31 1.89 -14.68
N VAL A 331 1.03 2.34 -15.70
CA VAL A 331 0.44 3.18 -16.76
C VAL A 331 -0.63 2.42 -17.55
N GLY A 332 -0.39 1.15 -17.87
CA GLY A 332 -1.38 0.28 -18.51
C GLY A 332 -2.67 0.20 -17.69
N THR A 333 -2.56 -0.12 -16.40
CA THR A 333 -3.69 -0.18 -15.46
C THR A 333 -4.48 1.13 -15.40
N LEU A 334 -3.77 2.26 -15.31
CA LEU A 334 -4.40 3.59 -15.26
C LEU A 334 -5.23 3.93 -16.52
N LEU A 335 -4.85 3.43 -17.69
CA LEU A 335 -5.63 3.62 -18.93
C LEU A 335 -6.99 2.92 -18.88
N TYR A 336 -7.10 1.79 -18.16
CA TYR A 336 -8.35 1.04 -18.01
C TYR A 336 -9.29 1.62 -16.95
N VAL A 337 -8.80 2.49 -16.05
CA VAL A 337 -9.63 3.09 -14.98
C VAL A 337 -10.88 3.77 -15.52
N LYS A 338 -10.79 4.48 -16.65
CA LYS A 338 -11.97 5.12 -17.27
C LYS A 338 -13.03 4.10 -17.71
N MET A 339 -12.60 2.99 -18.30
CA MET A 339 -13.53 1.93 -18.74
C MET A 339 -14.16 1.25 -17.54
N TYR A 340 -13.34 0.94 -16.52
CA TYR A 340 -13.78 0.37 -15.26
C TYR A 340 -14.84 1.25 -14.56
N GLN A 341 -14.58 2.55 -14.44
CA GLN A 341 -15.53 3.52 -13.89
C GLN A 341 -16.82 3.65 -14.71
N LYS A 342 -16.70 3.67 -16.05
CA LYS A 342 -17.87 3.69 -16.95
C LYS A 342 -18.73 2.45 -16.78
N ARG A 343 -18.12 1.26 -16.66
CA ARG A 343 -18.84 0.01 -16.39
C ARG A 343 -19.59 0.07 -15.07
N MET A 344 -18.92 0.48 -13.99
CA MET A 344 -19.55 0.66 -12.67
C MET A 344 -20.68 1.69 -12.71
N PHE A 345 -20.53 2.80 -13.44
CA PHE A 345 -21.57 3.81 -13.60
C PHE A 345 -22.81 3.23 -14.30
N ASN A 346 -22.60 2.50 -15.40
CA ASN A 346 -23.69 1.85 -16.14
C ASN A 346 -24.44 0.83 -15.26
N ASN A 347 -23.73 0.07 -14.43
CA ASN A 347 -24.31 -0.89 -13.49
C ASN A 347 -25.30 -0.23 -12.51
N ARG A 348 -25.12 1.06 -12.17
CA ARG A 348 -26.04 1.80 -11.28
C ARG A 348 -27.47 1.89 -11.82
N THR A 349 -27.70 1.64 -13.10
CA THR A 349 -29.04 1.51 -13.67
C THR A 349 -29.84 0.43 -12.95
N PHE A 350 -29.23 -0.73 -12.66
CA PHE A 350 -29.89 -1.81 -11.91
C PHE A 350 -30.16 -1.42 -10.45
N ALA A 351 -29.27 -0.65 -9.81
CA ALA A 351 -29.52 -0.10 -8.49
C ALA A 351 -30.71 0.90 -8.50
N GLY A 352 -30.78 1.76 -9.51
CA GLY A 352 -31.89 2.70 -9.70
C GLY A 352 -33.22 2.00 -9.94
N LEU A 353 -33.25 0.99 -10.81
CA LEU A 353 -34.43 0.16 -11.05
C LEU A 353 -34.89 -0.58 -9.79
N SER A 354 -33.93 -1.09 -9.01
CA SER A 354 -34.22 -1.72 -7.71
C SER A 354 -34.88 -0.75 -6.75
N PHE A 355 -34.33 0.46 -6.60
CA PHE A 355 -34.91 1.50 -5.75
C PHE A 355 -36.33 1.88 -6.18
N ILE A 356 -36.55 2.11 -7.48
CA ILE A 356 -37.87 2.44 -8.04
C ILE A 356 -38.87 1.31 -7.75
N ALA A 357 -38.48 0.07 -7.97
CA ALA A 357 -39.35 -1.08 -7.72
C ALA A 357 -39.70 -1.21 -6.23
N PHE A 358 -38.73 -1.09 -5.31
CA PHE A 358 -39.00 -1.10 -3.89
C PHE A 358 -39.89 0.08 -3.44
N PHE A 359 -39.68 1.28 -4.00
CA PHE A 359 -40.52 2.43 -3.72
C PHE A 359 -41.98 2.19 -4.15
N PHE A 360 -42.22 1.68 -5.36
CA PHE A 360 -43.58 1.36 -5.80
C PHE A 360 -44.21 0.21 -5.00
N GLY A 361 -43.44 -0.80 -4.62
CA GLY A 361 -43.91 -1.88 -3.73
C GLY A 361 -44.34 -1.34 -2.36
N GLY A 362 -43.50 -0.54 -1.71
CA GLY A 362 -43.81 0.08 -0.42
C GLY A 362 -44.97 1.07 -0.48
N SER A 363 -44.99 1.93 -1.51
CA SER A 363 -46.06 2.90 -1.73
C SER A 363 -47.42 2.22 -1.99
N SER A 364 -47.43 1.14 -2.78
CA SER A 364 -48.66 0.36 -3.01
C SER A 364 -49.19 -0.24 -1.71
N LEU A 365 -48.31 -0.83 -0.89
CA LEU A 365 -48.69 -1.40 0.40
C LEU A 365 -49.27 -0.36 1.37
N ILE A 366 -48.69 0.84 1.44
CA ILE A 366 -49.17 1.92 2.30
C ILE A 366 -50.53 2.44 1.83
N ASN A 367 -50.66 2.71 0.52
CA ASN A 367 -51.88 3.30 -0.03
C ASN A 367 -53.07 2.33 -0.07
N GLN A 368 -52.81 1.03 -0.06
CA GLN A 368 -53.83 -0.02 -0.15
C GLN A 368 -54.07 -0.69 1.20
N PHE A 369 -53.63 -0.13 2.33
CA PHE A 369 -53.80 -0.78 3.63
C PHE A 369 -55.24 -0.66 4.16
N PRO A 370 -55.89 -1.78 4.60
CA PRO A 370 -55.43 -3.17 4.55
C PRO A 370 -55.58 -3.79 3.14
N PRO A 371 -54.54 -4.44 2.60
CA PRO A 371 -54.53 -4.85 1.19
C PRO A 371 -55.42 -6.05 0.92
N SER A 372 -56.13 -6.02 -0.22
CA SER A 372 -56.81 -7.20 -0.75
C SER A 372 -55.82 -8.20 -1.36
N LEU A 373 -56.23 -9.47 -1.49
CA LEU A 373 -55.39 -10.52 -2.11
C LEU A 373 -54.96 -10.18 -3.54
N THR A 374 -55.79 -9.48 -4.31
CA THR A 374 -55.48 -9.06 -5.68
C THR A 374 -54.48 -7.90 -5.74
N GLU A 375 -54.49 -7.03 -4.74
CA GLU A 375 -53.57 -5.88 -4.60
C GLU A 375 -52.18 -6.29 -4.07
N LEU A 376 -52.11 -7.43 -3.38
CA LEU A 376 -50.83 -8.01 -2.96
C LEU A 376 -49.98 -8.50 -4.14
N ILE A 377 -50.59 -8.93 -5.25
CA ILE A 377 -49.86 -9.45 -6.42
C ILE A 377 -48.89 -8.43 -7.03
N PRO A 378 -49.33 -7.21 -7.44
CA PRO A 378 -48.41 -6.22 -8.01
C PRO A 378 -47.38 -5.74 -6.97
N THR A 379 -47.77 -5.65 -5.69
CA THR A 379 -46.87 -5.30 -4.59
C THR A 379 -45.72 -6.31 -4.46
N LEU A 380 -46.02 -7.61 -4.43
CA LEU A 380 -45.02 -8.68 -4.39
C LEU A 380 -44.16 -8.71 -5.66
N ALA A 381 -44.75 -8.46 -6.82
CA ALA A 381 -44.01 -8.36 -8.08
C ALA A 381 -42.96 -7.23 -8.04
N PHE A 382 -43.32 -6.06 -7.52
CA PHE A 382 -42.38 -4.95 -7.34
C PHE A 382 -41.24 -5.29 -6.37
N PHE A 383 -41.54 -5.93 -5.24
CA PHE A 383 -40.49 -6.39 -4.32
C PHE A 383 -39.57 -7.44 -4.95
N ALA A 384 -40.11 -8.38 -5.72
CA ALA A 384 -39.33 -9.40 -6.41
C ALA A 384 -38.40 -8.77 -7.47
N VAL A 385 -38.93 -7.90 -8.33
CA VAL A 385 -38.14 -7.15 -9.31
C VAL A 385 -37.06 -6.33 -8.62
N GLY A 386 -37.42 -5.62 -7.53
CA GLY A 386 -36.48 -4.85 -6.73
C GLY A 386 -35.31 -5.68 -6.20
N TYR A 387 -35.61 -6.87 -5.68
CA TYR A 387 -34.61 -7.83 -5.19
C TYR A 387 -33.70 -8.36 -6.30
N PHE A 388 -34.28 -8.80 -7.44
CA PHE A 388 -33.49 -9.31 -8.56
C PHE A 388 -32.59 -8.23 -9.15
N CYS A 389 -33.09 -7.01 -9.35
CA CYS A 389 -32.27 -5.88 -9.81
C CYS A 389 -31.13 -5.56 -8.82
N LEU A 390 -31.38 -5.60 -7.51
CA LEU A 390 -30.34 -5.37 -6.50
C LEU A 390 -29.28 -6.49 -6.51
N LYS A 391 -29.73 -7.75 -6.61
CA LYS A 391 -28.84 -8.91 -6.68
C LYS A 391 -27.96 -8.85 -7.93
N THR A 392 -28.54 -8.53 -9.09
CA THR A 392 -27.81 -8.31 -10.33
C THR A 392 -26.80 -7.17 -10.18
N TYR A 393 -27.22 -6.01 -9.65
CA TYR A 393 -26.31 -4.89 -9.40
C TYR A 393 -25.12 -5.29 -8.53
N ARG A 394 -25.34 -6.05 -7.43
CA ARG A 394 -24.27 -6.54 -6.57
C ARG A 394 -23.35 -7.51 -7.30
N GLY A 395 -23.89 -8.47 -8.04
CA GLY A 395 -23.11 -9.45 -8.80
C GLY A 395 -22.33 -8.88 -10.00
N MET A 396 -22.65 -7.67 -10.45
CA MET A 396 -21.91 -6.98 -11.51
C MET A 396 -20.69 -6.19 -11.01
N SER A 397 -20.45 -6.13 -9.70
CA SER A 397 -19.22 -5.57 -9.16
C SER A 397 -18.04 -6.43 -9.58
N PRO A 398 -16.99 -5.87 -10.21
CA PRO A 398 -15.81 -6.66 -10.53
C PRO A 398 -15.17 -7.19 -9.25
N SER A 399 -14.79 -8.48 -9.28
CA SER A 399 -14.10 -9.14 -8.19
C SER A 399 -12.65 -8.64 -8.05
N PRO A 400 -12.07 -8.63 -6.84
CA PRO A 400 -10.74 -8.04 -6.59
C PRO A 400 -9.58 -8.79 -7.26
N GLU A 401 -9.74 -10.10 -7.52
CA GLU A 401 -8.75 -10.92 -8.19
C GLU A 401 -8.63 -10.63 -9.69
N ILE A 402 -9.62 -9.98 -10.31
CA ILE A 402 -9.62 -9.67 -11.74
C ILE A 402 -8.81 -8.39 -11.98
N PRO A 403 -7.73 -8.41 -12.77
CA PRO A 403 -6.98 -7.22 -13.13
C PRO A 403 -7.83 -6.21 -13.89
N PHE A 404 -7.53 -4.92 -13.77
CA PHE A 404 -8.26 -3.85 -14.47
C PHE A 404 -8.34 -4.03 -15.99
N SER A 405 -7.29 -4.59 -16.60
CA SER A 405 -7.20 -4.84 -18.04
C SER A 405 -8.17 -5.91 -18.54
N GLU A 406 -8.72 -6.73 -17.64
CA GLU A 406 -9.62 -7.85 -17.96
C GLU A 406 -11.09 -7.56 -17.62
N VAL A 407 -11.40 -6.33 -17.16
CA VAL A 407 -12.74 -5.87 -16.75
C VAL A 407 -13.45 -5.12 -17.87
#